data_AF-A0A9E4QAK0-F1
#
_entry.id   AF-A0A9E4QAK0-F1
#
_cell.length_a   1.000
_cell.length_b   1.000
_cell.length_c   1.000
_cell.angle_alpha   90.00
_cell.angle_beta   90.00
_cell.angle_gamma   90.00
#
_symmetry.space_group_name_H-M   'P 1'
#
loop_
_entity.id
_entity.type
_entity.pdbx_description
1 polymer ?
#
loop_
_entity_poly.entity_id
_entity_poly.type
_entity_poly.pdbx_seq_one_letter_code
_entity_poly.pdbx_strand_id
1 'polypeptide(L)' 'MIDLTRHGMVIAGHATQGLPQVLLELRGDEIWAVGMMALIYGFSDNEVNPTT' A
#
# COMPACT_ATOMS: atom_id res chain seq x y z
N MET A 1 -7.70 -11.61 -7.59
CA MET A 1 -6.32 -11.79 -8.08
C MET A 1 -5.72 -10.43 -8.37
N ILE A 2 -4.51 -10.20 -7.86
CA ILE A 2 -3.81 -8.92 -7.92
C ILE A 2 -2.37 -9.18 -8.40
N ASP A 3 -1.85 -8.32 -9.26
CA ASP A 3 -0.48 -8.39 -9.79
C ASP A 3 0.45 -7.43 -9.06
N LEU A 4 1.32 -7.95 -8.20
CA LEU A 4 2.30 -7.13 -7.47
C LEU A 4 3.39 -6.59 -8.40
N THR A 5 3.68 -7.27 -9.53
CA THR A 5 4.70 -6.82 -10.49
C THR A 5 4.21 -5.64 -11.34
N ARG A 6 2.89 -5.39 -11.32
CA ARG A 6 2.23 -4.26 -12.00
C ARG A 6 1.55 -3.34 -10.99
N HIS A 7 2.27 -2.94 -9.96
CA HIS A 7 1.83 -1.95 -8.97
C HIS A 7 0.50 -2.27 -8.27
N GLY A 8 0.22 -3.55 -8.02
CA GLY A 8 -1.00 -3.97 -7.34
C GLY A 8 -2.25 -3.92 -8.22
N MET A 9 -2.10 -3.99 -9.55
CA MET A 9 -3.22 -3.99 -10.50
C MET A 9 -4.17 -5.15 -10.26
N VAL A 10 -5.48 -4.86 -10.24
CA VAL A 10 -6.52 -5.88 -10.15
C VAL A 10 -6.62 -6.60 -11.49
N ILE A 11 -6.35 -7.92 -11.49
CA ILE A 11 -6.56 -8.78 -12.68
C ILE A 11 -7.99 -9.34 -12.67
N ALA A 12 -8.49 -9.71 -11.48
CA ALA A 12 -9.83 -10.25 -11.31
C ALA A 12 -10.33 -10.04 -9.88
N GLY A 13 -11.62 -9.75 -9.71
CA GLY A 13 -12.27 -9.55 -8.41
C GLY A 13 -13.15 -8.31 -8.39
N HIS A 14 -13.67 -7.98 -7.20
CA HIS A 14 -14.61 -6.87 -7.00
C HIS A 14 -13.96 -5.57 -6.47
N ALA A 15 -12.65 -5.56 -6.26
CA ALA A 15 -11.95 -4.34 -5.84
C ALA A 15 -12.01 -3.29 -6.96
N THR A 16 -12.40 -2.07 -6.62
CA THR A 16 -12.49 -0.93 -7.55
C THR A 16 -11.16 -0.17 -7.69
N GLN A 17 -10.17 -0.51 -6.87
CA GLN A 17 -8.82 0.05 -6.87
C GLN A 17 -7.79 -1.06 -6.72
N GLY A 18 -6.54 -0.78 -7.15
CA GLY A 18 -5.40 -1.66 -6.91
C GLY A 18 -5.08 -1.83 -5.42
N LEU A 19 -4.32 -2.87 -5.08
CA LEU A 19 -3.87 -3.11 -3.71
C LEU A 19 -2.94 -1.96 -3.26
N PRO A 20 -3.23 -1.27 -2.14
CA PRO A 20 -2.31 -0.28 -1.59
C PRO A 20 -0.91 -0.85 -1.41
N GLN A 21 0.12 -0.08 -1.78
CA GLN A 21 1.51 -0.52 -1.78
C GLN A 21 2.34 0.34 -0.82
N VAL A 22 3.20 -0.29 -0.03
CA VAL A 22 4.16 0.43 0.82
C VAL A 22 5.24 1.05 -0.05
N LEU A 23 5.50 2.34 0.13
CA LEU A 23 6.68 2.99 -0.44
C LEU A 23 7.88 2.65 0.44
N LEU A 24 8.89 2.03 -0.15
CA LEU A 24 10.08 1.55 0.53
C LEU A 24 11.32 2.32 0.09
N GLU A 25 12.22 2.59 1.04
CA GLU A 25 13.55 3.12 0.79
C GLU A 25 14.62 2.15 1.32
N LEU A 26 15.73 2.04 0.60
CA LEU A 26 16.92 1.35 1.08
C LEU A 26 17.82 2.31 1.84
N ARG A 27 18.21 1.93 3.05
CA ARG A 27 19.18 2.66 3.87
C ARG A 27 20.28 1.70 4.30
N GLY A 28 21.33 1.62 3.49
CA GLY A 28 22.33 0.55 3.63
C GLY A 28 21.70 -0.80 3.33
N ASP A 29 21.75 -1.71 4.31
CA ASP A 29 21.17 -3.07 4.23
C ASP A 29 19.75 -3.15 4.81
N GLU A 30 19.17 -2.01 5.21
CA GLU A 30 17.84 -1.93 5.79
C GLU A 30 16.80 -1.47 4.77
N ILE A 31 15.61 -2.04 4.87
CA ILE A 31 14.43 -1.64 4.10
C ILE A 31 13.49 -0.88 5.03
N TRP A 32 13.22 0.38 4.70
CA TRP A 32 12.38 1.27 5.49
C TRP A 32 11.05 1.52 4.79
N ALA A 33 9.94 1.40 5.51
CA ALA A 33 8.65 1.91 5.07
C ALA A 33 8.61 3.42 5.28
N VAL A 34 8.42 4.17 4.19
CA VAL A 34 8.47 5.65 4.21
C VAL A 34 7.18 6.30 3.73
N GLY A 35 6.22 5.51 3.25
CA GLY A 35 4.93 6.02 2.81
C GLY A 35 4.01 4.92 2.31
N MET A 36 2.84 5.31 1.84
CA MET A 36 1.82 4.38 1.33
C MET A 36 1.20 4.94 0.04
N MET A 37 1.11 4.11 -0.98
CA MET A 37 0.40 4.40 -2.22
C MET A 37 -1.03 3.88 -2.12
N ALA A 38 -2.00 4.75 -2.45
CA ALA A 38 -3.43 4.53 -2.28
C ALA A 38 -3.90 4.42 -0.81
N LEU A 39 -5.21 4.47 -0.60
CA LEU A 39 -5.86 4.46 0.71
C LEU A 39 -6.01 3.02 1.23
N ILE A 40 -5.64 2.80 2.50
CA ILE A 40 -5.87 1.51 3.16
C ILE A 40 -7.37 1.31 3.37
N TYR A 41 -7.87 0.13 3.02
CA TYR A 41 -9.27 -0.20 3.20
C TYR A 41 -9.73 0.00 4.65
N GLY A 42 -10.88 0.65 4.84
CA GLY A 42 -11.45 0.91 6.15
C GLY A 42 -10.97 2.21 6.81
N PHE A 43 -10.04 2.95 6.19
CA PHE A 43 -9.60 4.25 6.65
C PHE A 43 -10.03 5.36 5.68
N SER A 44 -10.20 6.57 6.19
CA SER A 44 -10.35 7.79 5.38
C SER A 44 -9.03 8.52 5.17
N ASP A 45 -8.02 8.20 5.99
CA ASP A 45 -6.67 8.72 5.94
C ASP A 45 -5.68 7.63 6.39
N ASN A 46 -4.53 7.54 5.74
CA ASN A 46 -3.47 6.60 6.09
C ASN A 46 -2.62 7.07 7.29
N GLU A 47 -2.66 8.35 7.66
CA GLU A 47 -1.91 8.92 8.79
C GLU A 47 -2.66 8.81 10.13
N VAL A 48 -3.71 7.98 10.20
CA VAL A 48 -4.39 7.69 11.46
C VAL A 48 -3.40 7.05 12.42
N ASN A 49 -3.09 7.76 13.51
CA ASN A 49 -2.29 7.24 14.59
C ASN A 49 -3.12 6.21 15.37
N PRO A 50 -2.75 4.91 15.39
CA PRO A 50 -3.55 3.87 16.05
C PRO A 50 -3.56 3.97 17.59
N THR A 51 -2.91 4.99 18.17
CA THR A 51 -2.77 5.19 19.63
C THR A 51 -3.54 6.39 20.19
N THR A 52 -4.26 7.14 19.34
CA THR A 52 -5.20 8.20 19.75
C THR A 52 -6.63 7.75 19.48
#